data_AF-A0A536ES05-F1
#
_entry.id   AF-A0A536ES05-F1
#
_cell.length_a   1.000
_cell.length_b   1.000
_cell.length_c   1.000
_cell.angle_alpha   90.00
_cell.angle_beta   90.00
_cell.angle_gamma   90.00
#
_symmetry.space_group_name_H-M   'P 1'
#
loop_
_entity.id
_entity.type
_entity.pdbx_description
1 polymer ?
#
loop_
_entity_poly.entity_id
_entity_poly.type
_entity_poly.pdbx_seq_one_letter_code
_entity_poly.pdbx_strand_id
1 'polypeptide(L)' 'MRFRQFAAIGVVIACSACATAPSGAVASLKVGALFPLTGTQAPLAKQEYAGVQIARDLVNADGGVDGVP' A
#
# COMPACT_ATOMS: atom_id res chain seq x y z
N MET A 1 2.55 -8.69 -43.10
CA MET A 1 1.55 -8.74 -41.99
C MET A 1 2.07 -9.44 -40.74
N ARG A 2 2.66 -10.64 -40.83
CA ARG A 2 3.19 -11.41 -39.68
C ARG A 2 4.21 -10.66 -38.80
N PHE A 3 5.12 -9.87 -39.37
CA PHE A 3 6.14 -9.12 -38.62
C PHE A 3 5.56 -8.01 -37.72
N ARG A 4 4.47 -7.35 -38.14
CA ARG A 4 3.77 -6.34 -37.31
C ARG A 4 3.03 -6.98 -36.14
N GLN A 5 2.55 -8.23 -36.31
CA GLN A 5 1.93 -9.00 -35.23
C GLN A 5 2.96 -9.44 -34.20
N PHE A 6 4.13 -9.91 -34.63
CA PHE A 6 5.23 -10.26 -33.72
C PHE A 6 5.77 -9.04 -32.96
N ALA A 7 5.87 -7.88 -33.61
CA ALA A 7 6.27 -6.64 -32.94
C ALA A 7 5.23 -6.19 -31.89
N ALA A 8 3.93 -6.28 -32.19
CA ALA A 8 2.87 -5.93 -31.25
C ALA A 8 2.83 -6.88 -30.03
N ILE A 9 3.02 -8.18 -30.26
CA ILE A 9 3.11 -9.17 -29.18
C ILE A 9 4.34 -8.92 -28.30
N GLY A 10 5.49 -8.60 -28.90
CA GLY A 10 6.71 -8.27 -28.16
C GLY A 10 6.57 -7.05 -27.26
N VAL A 11 5.87 -6.01 -27.72
CA VAL A 11 5.61 -4.79 -26.92
C VAL A 11 4.68 -5.08 -25.73
N VAL A 12 3.63 -5.89 -25.91
CA VAL A 12 2.72 -6.26 -24.82
C VAL A 12 3.44 -7.08 -23.74
N ILE A 13 4.34 -7.99 -24.14
CA ILE A 13 5.12 -8.81 -23.18
C ILE A 13 6.14 -7.95 -22.41
N ALA A 14 6.77 -6.98 -23.06
CA ALA A 14 7.74 -6.09 -22.42
C ALA A 14 7.11 -5.16 -21.36
N CYS A 15 5.89 -4.66 -21.61
CA CYS A 15 5.19 -3.82 -20.63
C CYS A 15 4.74 -4.57 -19.36
N SER A 16 4.48 -5.88 -19.46
CA SER A 16 4.10 -6.71 -18.30
C SER A 16 5.28 -7.07 -17.39
N ALA A 17 6.52 -6.94 -17.87
CA ALA A 17 7.71 -7.33 -17.12
C ALA A 17 8.11 -6.32 -16.02
N CYS A 18 7.57 -5.10 -16.04
CA CYS A 18 7.80 -4.09 -14.99
C CYS A 18 6.92 -4.29 -13.75
N ALA A 19 5.97 -5.23 -13.77
CA ALA A 19 4.97 -5.38 -12.70
C ALA A 19 5.37 -6.35 -11.57
N THR A 20 6.49 -7.08 -11.69
CA THR A 20 6.85 -8.13 -10.72
C THR A 20 8.31 -8.07 -10.33
N ALA A 21 8.73 -6.96 -9.70
CA ALA A 21 9.82 -7.09 -8.74
C ALA A 21 9.24 -7.83 -7.53
N PRO A 22 9.79 -8.99 -7.12
CA PRO A 22 9.41 -9.58 -5.84
C PRO A 22 9.83 -8.56 -4.77
N SER A 23 8.86 -8.00 -4.07
CA SER A 23 9.12 -7.25 -2.85
C SER A 23 9.69 -8.24 -1.84
N GLY A 24 11.02 -8.39 -1.82
CA GLY A 24 11.69 -9.18 -0.80
C GLY A 24 11.17 -8.71 0.55
N ALA A 25 10.71 -9.66 1.40
CA ALA A 25 10.00 -9.44 2.67
C ALA A 25 10.09 -7.99 3.16
N VAL A 26 9.17 -7.13 2.68
CA VAL A 26 9.23 -5.70 2.96
C VAL A 26 9.05 -5.52 4.46
N ALA A 27 10.09 -5.02 5.12
CA ALA A 27 10.00 -4.66 6.52
C ALA A 27 8.87 -3.63 6.68
N SER A 28 7.83 -3.96 7.44
CA SER A 28 6.69 -3.04 7.62
C SER A 28 7.13 -1.74 8.29
N LEU A 29 6.59 -0.63 7.84
CA LEU A 29 6.78 0.67 8.46
C LEU A 29 6.08 0.69 9.82
N LYS A 30 6.84 0.99 10.88
CA LYS A 30 6.29 1.05 12.25
C LYS A 30 5.88 2.47 12.58
N VAL A 31 4.57 2.71 12.62
CA VAL A 31 3.98 3.99 13.03
C VAL A 31 3.41 3.86 14.44
N GLY A 32 3.91 4.68 15.37
CA GLY A 32 3.39 4.79 16.73
C GLY A 32 2.50 6.02 16.89
N ALA A 33 1.36 5.85 17.54
CA ALA A 33 0.46 6.96 17.90
C ALA A 33 -0.05 6.78 19.33
N LEU A 34 0.00 7.86 20.12
CA LEU A 34 -0.36 7.84 21.53
C LEU A 34 -1.75 8.45 21.72
N PHE A 35 -2.66 7.68 22.30
CA PHE A 35 -4.03 8.11 22.58
C PHE A 35 -4.39 7.85 24.05
N PRO A 36 -5.12 8.77 24.72
CA PRO A 36 -5.67 8.52 26.04
C PRO A 36 -6.91 7.61 25.92
N LEU A 37 -6.69 6.32 25.71
CA LEU A 37 -7.77 5.34 25.50
C LEU A 37 -8.58 5.01 26.76
N THR A 38 -8.22 5.63 27.89
CA THR A 38 -8.88 5.53 29.20
C THR A 38 -9.09 6.94 29.81
N GLY A 39 -9.98 7.05 30.80
CA GLY A 39 -10.33 8.32 31.43
C GLY A 39 -11.38 9.14 30.67
N THR A 40 -11.55 10.40 31.04
CA THR A 40 -12.63 11.27 30.56
C THR A 40 -12.55 11.59 29.07
N GLN A 41 -11.34 11.52 28.48
CA GLN A 41 -11.12 11.80 27.06
C GLN A 41 -11.25 10.56 26.15
N ALA A 42 -11.40 9.37 26.73
CA ALA A 42 -11.43 8.11 25.99
C ALA A 42 -12.50 8.03 24.89
N PRO A 43 -13.73 8.57 25.04
CA PRO A 43 -14.73 8.48 23.98
C PRO A 43 -14.28 9.12 22.66
N LEU A 44 -13.69 10.31 22.71
CA LEU A 44 -13.16 10.99 21.53
C LEU A 44 -11.88 10.31 21.02
N ALA A 45 -10.94 9.99 21.93
CA ALA A 45 -9.67 9.37 21.56
C ALA A 45 -9.83 8.00 20.87
N LYS A 46 -10.89 7.24 21.21
CA LYS A 46 -11.22 5.98 20.52
C LYS A 46 -11.63 6.21 19.07
N GLN A 47 -12.36 7.28 18.79
CA GLN A 47 -12.74 7.63 17.42
C GLN A 47 -11.52 8.08 16.61
N GLU A 48 -10.64 8.88 17.22
CA GLU A 48 -9.38 9.30 16.58
C GLU A 48 -8.47 8.10 16.30
N TYR A 49 -8.34 7.17 17.25
CA TYR A 49 -7.58 5.93 17.07
C TYR A 49 -8.16 5.08 15.92
N ALA A 50 -9.49 4.95 15.85
CA ALA A 50 -10.15 4.27 14.73
C ALA A 50 -9.86 4.98 13.39
N GLY A 51 -9.85 6.31 13.36
CA GLY A 51 -9.47 7.10 12.18
C GLY A 51 -8.04 6.79 11.70
N VAL A 52 -7.08 6.67 12.62
CA VAL A 52 -5.70 6.28 12.28
C VAL A 52 -5.64 4.87 11.71
N GLN A 53 -6.41 3.93 12.25
CA GLN A 53 -6.47 2.57 11.70
C GLN A 53 -7.06 2.54 10.29
N ILE A 54 -8.13 3.30 10.05
CA ILE A 54 -8.74 3.45 8.72
C ILE A 54 -7.72 4.07 7.74
N ALA A 55 -7.01 5.12 8.15
CA ALA A 55 -5.99 5.76 7.32
C ALA A 55 -4.86 4.78 6.96
N ARG A 56 -4.36 4.00 7.92
CA ARG A 56 -3.38 2.93 7.67
C ARG A 56 -3.91 1.95 6.61
N ASP A 57 -5.14 1.49 6.78
CA ASP A 57 -5.72 0.48 5.89
C ASP A 57 -5.89 1.01 4.46
N LEU A 58 -6.32 2.27 4.31
CA LEU A 58 -6.45 2.92 3.01
C LEU A 58 -5.10 3.15 2.33
N VAL A 59 -4.09 3.63 3.06
CA VAL A 59 -2.74 3.85 2.52
C VAL A 59 -2.10 2.52 2.10
N ASN A 60 -2.25 1.47 2.91
CA ASN A 60 -1.69 0.16 2.59
C ASN A 60 -2.42 -0.48 1.39
N ALA A 61 -3.71 -0.23 1.24
CA ALA A 61 -4.45 -0.63 0.05
C ALA A 61 -4.01 0.12 -1.23
N ASP A 62 -3.49 1.35 -1.10
CA ASP A 62 -2.96 2.17 -2.20
C ASP A 62 -1.46 1.92 -2.50
N GLY A 63 -0.86 0.91 -1.86
CA GLY A 63 0.52 0.51 -2.09
C GLY A 63 1.51 0.92 -1.00
N GLY A 64 1.05 1.53 0.09
CA GLY A 64 1.89 1.91 1.22
C GLY A 64 2.73 3.17 0.98
N VAL A 65 3.58 3.51 1.95
CA VAL A 65 4.49 4.65 1.86
C VAL A 65 5.76 4.21 1.14
N ASP A 66 6.04 4.78 -0.03
CA ASP A 66 7.18 4.37 -0.89
C ASP A 66 7.21 2.87 -1.20
N GLY A 67 6.03 2.23 -1.32
CA GLY A 67 5.91 0.79 -1.55
C GLY A 67 5.99 -0.06 -0.27
N VAL A 68 6.03 0.57 0.91
CA VAL A 68 6.16 -0.10 2.21
C VAL A 68 4.85 -0.02 2.99
N PRO A 69 4.26 -1.16 3.40
CA PRO A 69 3.03 -1.20 4.19
C PRO A 69 3.24 -0.97 5.70
#